data_AF-A0A959Z9X8-F1
#
_entry.id   AF-A0A959Z9X8-F1
#
_cell.length_a   1.000
_cell.length_b   1.000
_cell.length_c   1.000
_cell.angle_alpha   90.00
_cell.angle_beta   90.00
_cell.angle_gamma   90.00
#
_symmetry.space_group_name_H-M   'P 1'
#
loop_
_entity.id
_entity.type
_entity.pdbx_description
1 polymer ?
#
loop_
_entity_poly.entity_id
_entity_poly.type
_entity_poly.pdbx_seq_one_letter_code
_entity_poly.pdbx_strand_id
1 'polypeptide(L)'
;FHVTVRHDDAGWDHYADRWDVVTTDGTVLGKRVLLHPHDDEQPFTRSLSGVAVPEGVRTVVIRAHDLVHGLGGAEMTVDLPGR
;
A
#
# COMPACT_ATOMS: atom_id res chain seq x y z
N PHE A 1 -3.72 9.46 -0.48
CA PHE A 1 -3.39 8.44 0.51
C PHE A 1 -1.99 8.68 1.03
N HIS A 2 -1.80 8.67 2.35
CA HIS A 2 -0.50 8.62 3.01
C HIS A 2 -0.46 7.29 3.75
N VAL A 3 0.45 6.41 3.36
CA VAL A 3 0.51 5.04 3.90
C VAL A 3 1.87 4.84 4.53
N THR A 4 1.84 4.41 5.79
CA THR A 4 3.02 3.99 6.55
C THR A 4 3.15 2.48 6.41
N VAL A 5 4.32 2.01 5.95
CA VAL A 5 4.65 0.60 5.83
C VAL A 5 5.76 0.28 6.82
N ARG A 6 5.64 -0.87 7.48
CA ARG A 6 6.72 -1.49 8.22
C ARG A 6 6.97 -2.85 7.60
N HIS A 7 8.21 -3.10 7.21
CA HIS A 7 8.65 -4.37 6.68
C HIS A 7 10.08 -4.65 7.17
N ASP A 8 10.42 -5.92 7.33
CA ASP A 8 11.78 -6.34 7.67
C ASP A 8 12.59 -6.44 6.37
N ASP A 9 12.84 -5.30 5.74
CA ASP A 9 13.70 -5.21 4.56
C ASP A 9 15.08 -5.82 4.88
N ALA A 10 15.63 -6.55 3.91
CA ALA A 10 16.94 -7.20 3.98
C ALA A 10 17.72 -6.92 2.68
N GLY A 11 17.84 -5.63 2.35
CA GLY A 11 18.47 -5.16 1.12
C GLY A 11 17.66 -5.45 -0.16
N TRP A 12 18.35 -5.37 -1.30
CA TRP A 12 17.73 -5.37 -2.64
C TRP A 12 17.02 -6.67 -3.02
N ASP A 13 17.34 -7.77 -2.35
CA ASP A 13 16.76 -9.09 -2.64
C ASP A 13 15.43 -9.31 -1.91
N HIS A 14 15.13 -8.55 -0.84
CA HIS A 14 13.91 -8.69 -0.06
C HIS A 14 13.51 -7.37 0.60
N TYR A 15 12.62 -6.64 -0.05
CA TYR A 15 12.03 -5.43 0.51
C TYR A 15 10.58 -5.26 0.06
N ALA A 16 9.83 -4.40 0.76
CA ALA A 16 8.50 -3.99 0.32
C ALA A 16 8.60 -3.18 -0.98
N ASP A 17 8.15 -3.72 -2.11
CA ASP A 17 8.26 -3.10 -3.43
C ASP A 17 7.02 -2.26 -3.81
N ARG A 18 5.89 -2.43 -3.11
CA ARG A 18 4.72 -1.57 -3.29
C ARG A 18 3.69 -1.70 -2.17
N TRP A 19 2.74 -0.77 -2.20
CA TRP A 19 1.42 -0.95 -1.59
C TRP A 19 0.31 -0.53 -2.55
N ASP A 20 -0.84 -1.17 -2.41
CA ASP A 20 -1.99 -1.00 -3.28
C ASP A 20 -3.16 -0.36 -2.52
N VAL A 21 -3.94 0.48 -3.21
CA VAL A 21 -5.27 0.91 -2.79
C VAL A 21 -6.28 0.10 -3.58
N VAL A 22 -7.11 -0.68 -2.91
CA VAL A 22 -8.10 -1.55 -3.54
C VAL A 22 -9.49 -1.34 -2.97
N THR A 23 -10.53 -1.61 -3.75
CA THR A 23 -11.90 -1.74 -3.25
C THR A 23 -12.03 -3.03 -2.44
N THR A 24 -13.13 -3.16 -1.69
CA THR A 24 -13.44 -4.37 -0.91
C THR A 24 -13.67 -5.63 -1.76
N ASP A 25 -13.99 -5.48 -3.05
CA ASP A 25 -14.09 -6.58 -4.01
C ASP A 25 -12.75 -6.94 -4.68
N GLY A 26 -11.66 -6.25 -4.31
CA GLY A 26 -10.31 -6.52 -4.79
C GLY A 26 -9.88 -5.75 -6.05
N THR A 27 -10.74 -4.88 -6.59
CA THR A 27 -10.38 -4.00 -7.72
C THR A 27 -9.31 -3.01 -7.31
N VAL A 28 -8.21 -2.95 -8.06
CA VAL A 28 -7.10 -2.03 -7.78
C VAL A 28 -7.43 -0.63 -8.30
N LEU A 29 -7.45 0.35 -7.40
CA LEU A 29 -7.67 1.77 -7.71
C LEU A 29 -6.35 2.53 -7.92
N GLY A 30 -5.26 2.05 -7.30
CA GLY A 30 -3.94 2.63 -7.46
C GLY A 30 -2.85 1.78 -6.82
N LYS A 31 -1.62 1.92 -7.32
CA LYS A 31 -0.43 1.28 -6.76
C LYS A 31 0.63 2.31 -6.52
N ARG A 32 1.27 2.26 -5.34
CA ARG A 32 2.48 3.02 -5.06
C ARG A 32 3.67 2.07 -5.10
N VAL A 33 4.44 2.15 -6.18
CA VAL A 33 5.72 1.42 -6.30
C VAL A 33 6.78 2.09 -5.44
N LEU A 34 7.60 1.26 -4.81
CA LEU A 34 8.76 1.58 -3.99
C LEU A 34 9.98 1.01 -4.72
N LEU A 35 10.98 1.85 -4.95
CA LEU A 35 12.06 1.55 -5.90
C LEU A 35 13.38 1.15 -5.22
N HIS A 36 13.40 1.10 -3.89
CA HIS A 36 14.58 0.74 -3.12
C HIS A 36 14.17 0.17 -1.76
N PRO A 37 15.06 -0.62 -1.12
CA PRO A 37 14.92 -0.99 0.28
C PRO A 37 14.92 0.23 1.21
N HIS A 38 14.26 0.10 2.35
CA HIS A 38 14.09 1.11 3.37
C HIS A 38 14.62 0.64 4.73
N ASP A 39 15.64 -0.25 4.78
CA ASP A 39 16.18 -0.87 5.99
C ASP A 39 16.48 0.16 7.11
N ASP A 40 17.02 1.32 6.75
CA ASP A 40 17.40 2.41 7.67
C ASP A 40 16.28 3.44 7.93
N GLU A 41 15.09 3.25 7.34
CA GLU A 41 13.96 4.20 7.37
C GLU A 41 12.68 3.57 7.93
N GLN A 42 12.73 2.42 8.61
CA GLN A 42 11.53 1.73 9.08
C GLN A 42 10.96 2.30 10.40
N PRO A 43 9.64 2.53 10.50
CA PRO A 43 8.66 2.49 9.42
C PRO A 43 8.72 3.75 8.55
N PHE A 44 8.52 3.59 7.24
CA PHE A 44 8.54 4.72 6.31
C PHE A 44 7.12 5.04 5.81
N THR A 45 6.91 6.29 5.39
CA THR A 45 5.64 6.75 4.82
C THR A 45 5.84 7.23 3.40
N ARG A 46 4.96 6.80 2.48
CA ARG A 46 4.90 7.32 1.11
C ARG A 46 3.47 7.69 0.75
N SER A 47 3.35 8.62 -0.19
CA SER A 47 2.08 9.20 -0.60
C SER A 47 1.71 8.78 -2.01
N LEU A 48 0.41 8.56 -2.24
CA LEU A 48 -0.18 8.43 -3.57
C LEU A 48 -1.36 9.39 -3.69
N SER A 49 -1.24 10.33 -4.63
CA SER A 49 -2.28 11.30 -4.97
C SER A 49 -2.97 10.90 -6.28
N GLY A 50 -4.11 11.53 -6.59
CA GLY A 50 -4.82 11.32 -7.86
C GLY A 50 -5.48 9.95 -8.03
N VAL A 51 -5.62 9.17 -6.95
CA VAL A 51 -6.35 7.90 -6.98
C VAL A 51 -7.82 8.18 -7.29
N ALA A 52 -8.28 7.75 -8.46
CA ALA A 52 -9.67 7.87 -8.86
C ALA A 52 -10.51 6.82 -8.13
N VAL A 53 -11.38 7.27 -7.24
CA VAL A 53 -12.32 6.43 -6.50
C VAL A 53 -13.70 6.57 -7.15
N PRO A 54 -14.31 5.46 -7.64
CA PRO A 54 -15.66 5.48 -8.21
C PRO A 54 -16.71 6.03 -7.23
N GLU A 55 -17.80 6.57 -7.75
CA GLU A 55 -18.94 6.96 -6.93
C GLU A 55 -19.53 5.74 -6.19
N GLY A 56 -20.00 5.96 -4.96
CA GLY A 56 -20.53 4.90 -4.10
C GLY A 56 -19.49 4.05 -3.35
N VAL A 57 -18.19 4.14 -3.71
CA VAL A 57 -17.12 3.51 -2.92
C VAL A 57 -16.84 4.34 -1.68
N ARG A 58 -17.22 3.80 -0.52
CA ARG A 58 -17.04 4.44 0.79
C ARG A 58 -15.85 3.94 1.57
N THR A 59 -15.37 2.74 1.24
CA THR A 59 -14.26 2.10 1.93
C THR A 59 -13.28 1.54 0.92
N VAL A 60 -12.00 1.58 1.26
CA VAL A 60 -10.91 0.95 0.51
C VAL A 60 -10.08 0.11 1.46
N VAL A 61 -9.33 -0.83 0.91
CA VAL A 61 -8.35 -1.64 1.61
C VAL A 61 -6.96 -1.24 1.12
N ILE A 62 -6.04 -1.08 2.06
CA ILE A 62 -4.62 -0.87 1.81
C ILE A 62 -3.89 -2.18 2.11
N ARG A 63 -3.05 -2.64 1.18
CA ARG A 63 -2.26 -3.86 1.32
C ARG A 63 -0.84 -3.67 0.79
N ALA A 64 0.14 -4.21 1.51
CA ALA A 64 1.54 -4.17 1.12
C ALA A 64 1.93 -5.42 0.31
N HIS A 65 3.00 -5.28 -0.47
CA HIS A 65 3.62 -6.35 -1.23
C HIS A 65 5.13 -6.30 -0.99
N ASP A 66 5.76 -7.46 -0.91
CA ASP A 66 7.23 -7.60 -0.92
C ASP A 66 7.68 -8.46 -2.12
N LEU A 67 8.97 -8.36 -2.47
CA LEU A 67 9.53 -9.06 -3.62
C LEU A 67 9.51 -10.60 -3.54
N VAL A 68 9.45 -11.18 -2.35
CA VAL A 68 9.67 -12.62 -2.11
C VAL A 68 8.35 -13.36 -1.88
N HIS A 69 7.48 -12.82 -1.04
CA HIS A 69 6.22 -13.41 -0.61
C HIS A 69 5.00 -12.82 -1.33
N GLY A 70 5.17 -11.67 -1.98
CA GLY A 70 4.10 -10.99 -2.67
C GLY A 70 3.16 -10.24 -1.72
N LEU A 71 1.85 -10.29 -1.98
CA LEU A 71 0.85 -9.68 -1.08
C LEU A 71 0.75 -10.50 0.21
N GLY A 72 0.85 -9.83 1.36
CA GLY A 72 0.74 -10.50 2.65
C GLY A 72 0.75 -9.52 3.82
N GLY A 73 0.75 -10.07 5.04
CA GLY A 73 0.76 -9.28 6.26
C GLY A 73 -0.59 -8.62 6.57
N ALA A 74 -0.53 -7.45 7.22
CA ALA A 74 -1.73 -6.72 7.62
C ALA A 74 -2.32 -5.93 6.46
N GLU A 75 -3.63 -6.08 6.25
CA GLU A 75 -4.43 -5.19 5.42
C GLU A 75 -5.20 -4.20 6.30
N MET A 76 -5.36 -2.96 5.81
CA MET A 76 -6.08 -1.92 6.54
C MET A 76 -7.28 -1.44 5.74
N THR A 77 -8.48 -1.55 6.31
CA THR A 77 -9.69 -0.91 5.77
C THR A 77 -9.73 0.55 6.20
N VAL A 78 -9.97 1.45 5.23
CA VAL A 78 -10.02 2.89 5.42
C VAL A 78 -11.34 3.43 4.90
N ASP A 79 -12.08 4.12 5.76
CA ASP A 79 -13.28 4.87 5.38
C ASP A 79 -12.90 6.16 4.67
N LEU A 80 -13.61 6.48 3.58
CA LEU A 80 -13.42 7.69 2.79
C LEU A 80 -14.47 8.74 3.20
N PRO A 81 -14.12 9.73 4.03
CA PRO A 81 -15.08 10.72 4.48
C PRO A 81 -15.56 11.61 3.32
N GLY A 82 -16.86 11.92 3.31
CA GLY A 82 -17.46 12.86 2.36
C GLY A 82 -17.81 12.27 0.99
N ARG A 83 -18.04 10.96 0.90
CA ARG A 83 -18.55 10.25 -0.30
C ARG A 83 -19.78 9.39 0.00
#